data_AF-A0A7C4W0F1-F1
#
_entry.id   AF-A0A7C4W0F1-F1
#
_cell.length_a   1.000
_cell.length_b   1.000
_cell.length_c   1.000
_cell.angle_alpha   90.00
_cell.angle_beta   90.00
_cell.angle_gamma   90.00
#
_symmetry.space_group_name_H-M   'P 1'
#
loop_
_entity.id
_entity.type
_entity.pdbx_description
1 polymer ?
#
loop_
_entity_poly.entity_id
_entity_poly.type
_entity_poly.pdbx_seq_one_letter_code
_entity_poly.pdbx_strand_id
1 'polypeptide(L)'
;MSDKDTIWVITDESSSRRGHGPIKLKVEDLSVNVNLFLEQMSSVLEKTPEKLGKFQFVEFEVHAEVTAKGMLAVLGTGGEAGATGGLKFVFRRLSEPDVEKKVAPSDKT
;
A
#
# COMPACT_ATOMS: atom_id res chain seq x y z
N MET A 1 -26.32 -11.08 2.43
CA MET A 1 -24.85 -10.93 2.52
C MET A 1 -24.37 -11.91 3.56
N SER A 2 -23.39 -12.74 3.23
CA SER A 2 -22.78 -13.66 4.20
C SER A 2 -21.82 -12.85 5.07
N ASP A 3 -21.74 -13.11 6.37
CA ASP A 3 -20.74 -12.46 7.24
C ASP A 3 -19.30 -12.72 6.75
N LYS A 4 -19.09 -13.73 5.90
CA LYS A 4 -17.81 -14.04 5.24
C LYS A 4 -17.36 -13.00 4.21
N ASP A 5 -18.26 -12.16 3.73
CA ASP A 5 -17.97 -11.19 2.65
C ASP A 5 -17.66 -9.79 3.21
N THR A 6 -17.63 -9.65 4.54
CA THR A 6 -17.43 -8.37 5.22
C THR A 6 -16.31 -8.43 6.26
N ILE A 7 -15.63 -7.30 6.44
CA ILE A 7 -14.58 -7.11 7.44
C ILE A 7 -14.91 -5.92 8.34
N TRP A 8 -14.44 -5.97 9.57
CA TRP A 8 -14.55 -4.85 10.49
C TRP A 8 -13.35 -3.92 10.33
N VAL A 9 -13.61 -2.63 10.19
CA VAL A 9 -12.58 -1.60 10.01
C VAL A 9 -12.82 -0.47 11.02
N ILE A 10 -11.72 0.06 11.55
CA ILE A 10 -11.70 1.25 12.41
C ILE A 10 -11.04 2.36 11.61
N THR A 11 -11.64 3.54 11.62
CA THR A 11 -11.20 4.68 10.80
C THR A 11 -10.96 5.89 11.71
N ASP A 12 -9.99 6.75 11.39
CA ASP A 12 -9.71 7.91 12.24
C ASP A 12 -10.83 8.98 12.17
N GLU A 13 -11.60 9.00 11.08
CA GLU A 13 -12.86 9.75 10.99
C GLU A 13 -13.86 9.36 12.10
N SER A 14 -13.77 8.12 12.61
CA SER A 14 -14.62 7.62 13.69
C SER A 14 -14.08 7.94 15.09
N SER A 15 -12.81 8.37 15.19
CA SER A 15 -12.14 8.71 16.46
C SER A 15 -12.44 10.15 16.91
N SER A 16 -12.65 11.07 15.96
CA SER A 16 -12.71 12.52 16.19
C SER A 16 -14.13 13.08 16.38
N ARG A 17 -15.18 12.26 16.18
CA ARG A 17 -16.57 12.63 16.51
C ARG A 17 -17.25 11.48 17.26
N ARG A 18 -17.76 11.79 18.45
CA ARG A 18 -18.44 10.88 19.40
C ARG A 18 -19.14 9.70 18.69
N GLY A 19 -18.56 8.50 18.83
CA GLY A 19 -19.33 7.26 18.88
C GLY A 19 -19.60 6.54 17.56
N HIS A 20 -18.62 6.31 16.70
CA HIS A 20 -18.71 5.23 15.73
C HIS A 20 -17.60 4.20 15.98
N GLY A 21 -18.02 3.05 16.50
CA GLY A 21 -17.18 1.87 16.65
C GLY A 21 -16.82 1.25 15.29
N PRO A 22 -16.30 0.02 15.28
CA PRO A 22 -15.93 -0.67 14.04
C PRO A 22 -17.09 -0.65 13.03
N ILE A 23 -16.77 -0.41 11.77
CA ILE A 23 -17.73 -0.47 10.66
C ILE A 23 -17.52 -1.75 9.85
N LYS A 24 -18.61 -2.33 9.31
CA LYS A 24 -18.51 -3.45 8.36
C LYS A 24 -18.31 -2.90 6.94
N LEU A 25 -17.24 -3.30 6.29
CA LEU A 25 -16.98 -3.05 4.88
C LEU A 25 -17.01 -4.35 4.09
N LYS A 26 -17.48 -4.31 2.84
CA LYS A 26 -17.36 -5.47 1.97
C LYS A 26 -15.90 -5.66 1.57
N VAL A 27 -15.47 -6.92 1.56
CA VAL A 27 -14.11 -7.29 1.14
C VAL A 27 -13.86 -6.88 -0.31
N GLU A 28 -14.87 -7.04 -1.17
CA GLU A 28 -14.80 -6.67 -2.59
C GLU A 28 -14.56 -5.16 -2.78
N ASP A 29 -15.35 -4.31 -2.10
CA ASP A 29 -15.23 -2.86 -2.20
C ASP A 29 -13.84 -2.39 -1.75
N LEU A 30 -13.33 -2.93 -0.63
CA LEU A 30 -11.97 -2.63 -0.18
C LEU A 30 -10.92 -3.10 -1.19
N SER A 31 -11.06 -4.31 -1.72
CA SER A 31 -10.10 -4.89 -2.67
C SER A 31 -10.00 -4.05 -3.95
N VAL A 32 -11.15 -3.60 -4.48
CA VAL A 32 -11.19 -2.70 -5.65
C VAL A 32 -10.45 -1.39 -5.35
N ASN A 33 -10.70 -0.77 -4.19
CA ASN A 33 -10.06 0.49 -3.83
C ASN A 33 -8.55 0.35 -3.57
N VAL A 34 -8.11 -0.76 -2.96
CA VAL A 34 -6.69 -1.08 -2.78
C VAL A 34 -6.00 -1.26 -4.12
N ASN A 35 -6.60 -1.99 -5.06
CA ASN A 35 -6.01 -2.20 -6.38
C ASN A 35 -5.90 -0.89 -7.16
N LEU A 36 -6.94 -0.06 -7.16
CA LEU A 36 -6.91 1.26 -7.81
C LEU A 36 -5.79 2.14 -7.24
N PHE A 37 -5.61 2.14 -5.92
CA PHE A 37 -4.53 2.87 -5.26
C PHE A 37 -3.15 2.35 -5.68
N LEU A 38 -2.95 1.03 -5.70
CA LEU A 38 -1.69 0.42 -6.11
C LEU A 38 -1.36 0.69 -7.59
N GLU A 39 -2.35 0.66 -8.48
CA GLU A 39 -2.19 1.01 -9.90
C GLU A 39 -1.73 2.46 -10.06
N GLN A 40 -2.34 3.38 -9.32
CA GLN A 40 -1.94 4.79 -9.31
C GLN A 40 -0.50 4.96 -8.80
N MET A 41 -0.12 4.26 -7.72
CA MET A 41 1.25 4.29 -7.20
C MET A 41 2.26 3.67 -8.16
N SER A 42 1.90 2.59 -8.87
CA SER A 42 2.74 2.00 -9.92
C SER A 42 3.06 3.04 -10.99
N SER A 43 2.05 3.77 -11.48
CA SER A 43 2.28 4.82 -12.48
C SER A 43 3.20 5.94 -11.99
N VAL A 44 3.15 6.29 -10.69
CA VAL A 44 4.07 7.28 -10.09
C VAL A 44 5.48 6.74 -10.03
N LEU A 45 5.66 5.50 -9.55
CA LEU A 45 6.97 4.86 -9.42
C LEU A 45 7.64 4.62 -10.78
N GLU A 46 6.88 4.24 -11.80
CA GLU A 46 7.37 4.07 -13.18
C GLU A 46 7.91 5.37 -13.78
N LYS A 47 7.28 6.50 -13.45
CA LYS A 47 7.72 7.83 -13.90
C LYS A 47 8.86 8.40 -13.05
N THR A 48 9.14 7.79 -11.90
CA THR A 48 10.17 8.28 -10.98
C THR A 48 11.57 7.86 -11.48
N PRO A 49 12.49 8.82 -11.66
CA PRO A 49 13.82 8.51 -12.16
C PRO A 49 14.61 7.66 -11.17
N GLU A 50 15.43 6.73 -11.68
CA GLU A 50 16.33 5.89 -10.87
C GLU A 50 17.32 6.71 -10.05
N LYS A 51 17.75 7.82 -10.63
CA LYS A 51 18.75 8.71 -10.07
C LYS A 51 18.30 10.14 -10.22
N LEU A 52 18.49 10.91 -9.16
CA LEU A 52 18.35 12.36 -9.17
C LEU A 52 19.70 12.97 -8.83
N GLY A 53 20.43 13.40 -9.86
CA GLY A 53 21.83 13.83 -9.70
C GLY A 53 22.72 12.68 -9.23
N LYS A 54 23.22 12.77 -8.00
CA LYS A 54 24.08 11.75 -7.36
C LYS A 54 23.33 10.79 -6.44
N PHE A 55 22.02 10.99 -6.26
CA PHE A 55 21.20 10.20 -5.34
C PHE A 55 20.49 9.09 -6.12
N GLN A 56 20.41 7.90 -5.54
CA GLN A 56 19.63 6.78 -6.07
C GLN A 56 18.31 6.69 -5.32
N PHE A 57 17.24 6.42 -6.06
CA PHE A 57 15.95 6.10 -5.47
C PHE A 57 15.96 4.64 -5.00
N VAL A 58 15.79 4.41 -3.69
CA VAL A 58 15.89 3.08 -3.06
C VAL A 58 14.54 2.61 -2.52
N GLU A 59 13.89 3.45 -1.72
CA GLU A 59 12.67 3.11 -0.99
C GLU A 59 11.68 4.28 -1.03
N PHE A 60 10.40 3.95 -1.10
CA PHE A 60 9.29 4.88 -1.00
C PHE A 60 8.24 4.32 -0.06
N GLU A 61 7.88 5.11 0.94
CA GLU A 61 6.92 4.76 1.98
C GLU A 61 5.66 5.60 1.83
N VAL A 62 4.50 4.93 1.81
CA VAL A 62 3.20 5.60 1.80
C VAL A 62 2.38 5.11 3.00
N HIS A 63 1.88 6.08 3.76
CA HIS A 63 0.89 5.83 4.79
C HIS A 63 -0.49 6.20 4.26
N ALA A 64 -1.43 5.31 4.40
CA ALA A 64 -2.81 5.53 3.99
C ALA A 64 -3.79 5.04 5.06
N GLU A 65 -5.00 5.57 5.05
CA GLU A 65 -6.08 5.13 5.91
C GLU A 65 -7.28 4.67 5.10
N VAL A 66 -8.07 3.79 5.70
CA VAL A 66 -9.38 3.41 5.17
C VAL A 66 -10.42 4.34 5.78
N THR A 67 -11.16 5.05 4.94
CA THR A 67 -12.27 5.92 5.34
C THR A 67 -13.51 5.12 5.73
N ALA A 68 -14.51 5.78 6.33
CA ALA A 68 -15.76 5.10 6.71
C ALA A 68 -16.53 4.49 5.52
N LYS A 69 -16.21 4.92 4.28
CA LYS A 69 -16.79 4.41 3.04
C LYS A 69 -15.93 3.33 2.37
N GLY A 70 -14.83 2.92 3.00
CA GLY A 70 -13.90 1.94 2.45
C GLY A 70 -12.94 2.48 1.39
N MET A 71 -12.87 3.81 1.20
CA MET A 71 -11.90 4.45 0.30
C MET A 71 -10.54 4.54 1.00
N LEU A 72 -9.46 4.46 0.23
CA LEU A 72 -8.10 4.74 0.72
C LEU A 72 -7.77 6.23 0.58
N ALA A 73 -7.22 6.82 1.64
CA ALA A 73 -6.73 8.19 1.65
C ALA A 73 -5.26 8.23 2.09
N VAL A 74 -4.41 8.95 1.37
CA VAL A 74 -3.01 9.15 1.77
C VAL A 74 -2.96 10.10 2.96
N LEU A 75 -2.20 9.75 3.98
CA LEU A 75 -2.00 10.60 5.15
C LEU A 75 -1.14 11.82 4.78
N GLY A 76 -1.69 13.00 5.01
CA GLY A 76 -0.98 14.26 4.82
C GLY A 76 0.12 14.49 5.86
N THR A 77 1.04 15.39 5.55
CA THR A 77 2.13 15.80 6.45
C THR A 77 1.57 16.63 7.61
N GLY A 78 1.20 15.96 8.71
CA GLY A 78 0.65 16.61 9.90
C GLY A 78 0.38 15.67 11.08
N GLY A 79 0.23 14.37 10.85
CA GLY A 79 0.17 13.34 11.90
C GLY A 79 1.45 12.50 11.93
N GLU A 80 1.94 12.15 13.11
CA GLU A 80 2.93 11.08 13.24
C GLU A 80 2.28 9.76 12.84
N ALA A 81 2.88 9.02 11.91
CA ALA A 81 2.36 7.74 11.42
C ALA A 81 2.15 6.67 12.51
N GLY A 82 2.71 6.86 13.72
CA GLY A 82 2.46 6.03 14.89
C GLY A 82 1.20 6.39 15.70
N ALA A 83 0.68 7.61 15.54
CA ALA A 83 -0.52 8.10 16.23
C ALA A 83 -1.81 7.87 15.42
N THR A 84 -1.70 7.90 14.08
CA THR A 84 -2.79 7.63 13.13
C THR A 84 -2.72 6.18 12.66
N GLY A 85 -3.62 5.32 13.16
CA GLY A 85 -3.69 3.93 12.72
C GLY A 85 -3.99 3.83 11.22
N GLY A 86 -3.23 3.03 10.46
CA GLY A 86 -3.37 2.97 9.01
C GLY A 86 -2.63 1.83 8.33
N LEU A 87 -2.64 1.85 6.99
CA LEU A 87 -1.90 0.98 6.11
C LEU A 87 -0.56 1.62 5.76
N LYS A 88 0.52 0.85 5.89
CA LYS A 88 1.86 1.22 5.43
C LYS A 88 2.21 0.40 4.20
N PHE A 89 2.51 1.09 3.11
CA PHE A 89 3.04 0.49 1.88
C PHE A 89 4.50 0.87 1.73
N VAL A 90 5.35 -0.13 1.50
CA VAL A 90 6.78 0.07 1.28
C VAL A 90 7.14 -0.48 -0.09
N PHE A 91 7.57 0.40 -0.98
CA PHE A 91 8.02 0.05 -2.32
C PHE A 91 9.53 0.20 -2.41
N ARG A 92 10.21 -0.87 -2.80
CA ARG A 92 11.65 -0.88 -3.03
C ARG A 92 11.93 -1.13 -4.49
N ARG A 93 12.84 -0.37 -5.07
CA ARG A 93 13.28 -0.61 -6.43
C ARG A 93 14.26 -1.78 -6.45
N LEU A 94 13.96 -2.81 -7.24
CA LEU A 94 14.91 -3.88 -7.53
C LEU A 94 15.96 -3.32 -8.50
N SER A 95 17.22 -3.28 -8.09
CA SER A 95 18.33 -3.16 -9.03
C SER A 95 18.57 -4.53 -9.70
N GLU A 96 18.82 -4.58 -11.01
CA GLU A 96 19.07 -5.84 -11.77
C GLU A 96 20.14 -6.75 -11.12
N PRO A 97 20.05 -8.09 -11.28
CA PRO A 97 18.89 -8.92 -11.08
C PRO A 97 19.17 -10.02 -10.03
N ASP A 98 18.35 -10.08 -8.97
CA ASP A 98 18.15 -11.31 -8.18
C ASP A 98 17.20 -12.30 -8.91
N VAL A 99 17.17 -12.25 -10.24
CA VAL A 99 16.52 -13.26 -11.09
C VAL A 99 17.46 -14.46 -11.15
N GLU A 100 17.35 -15.29 -10.12
CA GLU A 100 17.57 -16.74 -10.14
C GLU A 100 18.52 -17.23 -11.26
N LYS A 101 19.81 -17.36 -10.89
CA LYS A 101 20.75 -18.29 -11.52
C LYS A 101 20.20 -19.72 -11.41
N LYS A 102 19.20 -20.08 -12.22
CA LYS A 102 18.78 -21.47 -12.40
C LYS A 102 19.80 -22.15 -13.31
N VAL A 103 20.75 -22.80 -12.62
CA VAL A 103 21.69 -23.83 -13.08
C VAL A 103 21.43 -24.33 -14.50
N ALA A 104 22.24 -23.90 -15.47
CA ALA A 104 22.44 -24.68 -16.68
C ALA A 104 23.26 -25.93 -16.31
N PRO A 105 22.83 -27.16 -16.64
CA PRO A 105 23.69 -28.31 -16.50
C PRO A 105 24.85 -28.13 -17.49
N SER A 106 26.06 -28.14 -16.95
CA SER A 106 27.28 -28.21 -17.73
C SER A 106 27.23 -29.45 -18.61
N ASP A 107 27.20 -29.27 -19.93
CA ASP A 107 27.60 -30.32 -20.87
C ASP A 107 29.01 -30.79 -20.47
N LYS A 108 29.09 -32.01 -19.96
CA LYS A 108 30.32 -32.78 -19.91
C LYS A 108 30.16 -33.92 -20.90
N THR A 109 30.88 -33.74 -22.00
CA THR A 109 31.65 -34.69 -22.82
C THR A 109 31.35 -36.17 -22.65
#